data_AF-A0A2W0BHT7-F1
#
_entry.id   AF-A0A2W0BHT7-F1
#
_cell.length_a   1.000
_cell.length_b   1.000
_cell.length_c   1.000
_cell.angle_alpha   90.00
_cell.angle_beta   90.00
_cell.angle_gamma   90.00
#
_symmetry.space_group_name_H-M   'P 1'
#
loop_
_entity.id
_entity.type
_entity.pdbx_description
1 polymer ?
#
loop_
_entity_poly.entity_id
_entity_poly.type
_entity_poly.pdbx_seq_one_letter_code
_entity_poly.pdbx_strand_id
1 'polypeptide(L)'
;MSTPTRATQVSGIYETLGQLIENPKSLGLREQLPPRVLAVLISTREILREDLNGRTPIAGGENDLAGELSQDADTQHGIPEEGQNGMSFNRLLRHRMEQRHLSDYDVAVSLGCTIQRVRDLTTGVRAPTALHIAELALLLGVTQESLATAAKPKMDSLAATV
;
A
#
# COMPACT_ATOMS: atom_id res chain seq x y z
N MET A 1 -16.72 26.93 -19.42
CA MET A 1 -16.80 26.11 -18.20
C MET A 1 -15.48 26.29 -17.46
N SER A 2 -15.48 27.01 -16.34
CA SER A 2 -14.26 27.32 -15.59
C SER A 2 -13.79 26.07 -14.84
N THR A 3 -12.59 25.60 -15.14
CA THR A 3 -11.97 24.49 -14.39
C THR A 3 -11.79 24.93 -12.93
N PRO A 4 -12.29 24.16 -11.95
CA PRO A 4 -12.10 24.51 -10.54
C PRO A 4 -10.60 24.56 -10.25
N THR A 5 -10.15 25.66 -9.67
CA THR A 5 -8.76 25.85 -9.25
C THR A 5 -8.39 24.75 -8.25
N ARG A 6 -7.13 24.29 -8.25
CA ARG A 6 -6.63 23.27 -7.31
C ARG A 6 -7.04 23.54 -5.86
N ALA A 7 -6.98 24.79 -5.41
CA ALA A 7 -7.42 25.20 -4.07
C ALA A 7 -8.92 24.91 -3.80
N THR A 8 -9.79 25.11 -4.79
CA THR A 8 -11.23 24.82 -4.70
C THR A 8 -11.49 23.32 -4.59
N GLN A 9 -10.71 22.50 -5.30
CA GLN A 9 -10.80 21.05 -5.21
C GLN A 9 -10.34 20.53 -3.85
N VAL A 10 -9.20 21.01 -3.35
CA VAL A 10 -8.65 20.65 -2.03
C VAL A 10 -9.62 21.04 -0.91
N SER A 11 -10.23 22.24 -0.99
CA SER A 11 -11.24 22.68 -0.03
C SER A 11 -12.47 21.75 -0.02
N GLY A 12 -12.96 21.35 -1.20
CA GLY A 12 -14.11 20.43 -1.28
C GLY A 12 -13.81 19.04 -0.70
N ILE A 13 -12.58 18.54 -0.90
CA ILE A 13 -12.13 17.28 -0.30
C ILE A 13 -12.05 17.41 1.22
N TYR A 14 -11.49 18.51 1.72
CA TYR A 14 -11.39 18.80 3.15
C TYR A 14 -12.77 18.82 3.85
N GLU A 15 -13.76 19.48 3.24
CA GLU A 15 -15.14 19.51 3.75
C GLU A 15 -15.79 18.12 3.74
N THR A 16 -15.62 17.37 2.64
CA THR A 16 -16.16 16.01 2.51
C THR A 16 -15.59 15.07 3.58
N LEU A 17 -14.29 15.16 3.86
CA LEU A 17 -13.65 14.40 4.94
C LEU A 17 -14.20 14.79 6.32
N GLY A 18 -14.48 16.07 6.56
CA GLY A 18 -15.15 16.52 7.78
C GLY A 18 -16.53 15.88 7.97
N GLN A 19 -17.36 15.90 6.93
CA GLN A 19 -18.68 15.27 6.95
C GLN A 19 -18.60 13.75 7.16
N LEU A 20 -17.59 13.10 6.57
CA LEU A 20 -17.35 11.67 6.71
C LEU A 20 -16.97 11.28 8.14
N ILE A 21 -16.20 12.13 8.83
CA ILE A 21 -15.78 11.93 10.22
C ILE A 21 -16.95 12.19 11.19
N GLU A 22 -17.71 13.27 10.97
CA GLU A 22 -18.79 13.70 11.88
C GLU A 22 -20.10 12.93 11.68
N ASN A 23 -20.45 12.62 10.43
CA ASN A 23 -21.71 11.96 10.09
C ASN A 23 -21.56 11.04 8.86
N PRO A 24 -20.91 9.87 9.01
CA PRO A 24 -20.70 8.93 7.90
C PRO A 24 -22.00 8.44 7.25
N LYS A 25 -23.12 8.42 8.00
CA LYS A 25 -24.45 8.07 7.46
C LYS A 25 -24.91 9.02 6.35
N SER A 26 -24.54 10.29 6.43
CA SER A 26 -24.91 11.29 5.40
C SER A 26 -24.33 10.95 4.01
N LEU A 27 -23.27 10.15 3.98
CA LEU A 27 -22.59 9.67 2.77
C LEU A 27 -22.89 8.19 2.47
N GLY A 28 -23.92 7.62 3.10
CA GLY A 28 -24.35 6.23 2.90
C GLY A 28 -23.45 5.18 3.57
N LEU A 29 -22.56 5.59 4.49
CA LEU A 29 -21.71 4.66 5.23
C LEU A 29 -22.34 4.22 6.57
N ARG A 30 -21.69 3.24 7.20
CA ARG A 30 -22.09 2.72 8.51
C ARG A 30 -22.05 3.82 9.56
N GLU A 31 -22.93 3.71 10.56
CA GLU A 31 -23.08 4.67 11.67
C GLU A 31 -21.79 5.00 12.41
N GLN A 32 -20.93 4.00 12.56
CA GLN A 32 -19.62 4.14 13.17
C GLN A 32 -18.57 3.59 12.21
N LEU A 33 -17.62 4.44 11.86
CA LEU A 33 -16.44 4.02 11.11
C LEU A 33 -15.48 3.27 12.04
N PRO A 34 -14.81 2.22 11.54
CA PRO A 34 -13.79 1.53 12.33
C PRO A 34 -12.70 2.51 12.82
N PRO A 35 -12.14 2.33 14.03
CA PRO A 35 -11.16 3.27 14.59
C PRO A 35 -9.95 3.53 13.70
N ARG A 36 -9.48 2.51 12.96
CA ARG A 36 -8.39 2.65 11.98
C ARG A 36 -8.76 3.57 10.82
N VAL A 37 -9.99 3.44 10.29
CA VAL A 37 -10.48 4.29 9.20
C VAL A 37 -10.62 5.73 9.68
N LEU A 38 -11.16 5.92 10.88
CA LEU A 38 -11.32 7.22 11.51
C LEU A 38 -9.96 7.92 11.71
N ALA A 39 -8.93 7.19 12.16
CA ALA A 39 -7.58 7.71 12.32
C ALA A 39 -6.96 8.16 10.98
N VAL A 40 -7.13 7.39 9.91
CA VAL A 40 -6.66 7.76 8.57
C VAL A 40 -7.37 9.01 8.08
N LEU A 41 -8.70 9.06 8.17
CA LEU A 41 -9.49 10.21 7.73
C LEU A 41 -9.12 11.50 8.48
N ILE A 42 -8.91 11.42 9.79
CA ILE A 42 -8.44 12.54 10.61
C ILE A 42 -7.04 12.98 10.15
N SER A 43 -6.11 12.04 9.99
CA SER A 43 -4.74 12.36 9.54
C SER A 43 -4.72 13.02 8.16
N THR A 44 -5.51 12.52 7.21
CA THR A 44 -5.64 13.10 5.87
C THR A 44 -6.26 14.50 5.92
N ARG A 45 -7.27 14.71 6.78
CA ARG A 45 -7.89 16.03 6.96
C ARG A 45 -6.90 17.05 7.53
N GLU A 46 -6.04 16.65 8.46
CA GLU A 46 -5.00 17.52 9.02
C GLU A 46 -3.95 17.92 7.98
N ILE A 47 -3.49 16.98 7.13
CA ILE A 47 -2.55 17.28 6.02
C ILE A 47 -3.17 18.29 5.04
N LEU A 48 -4.44 18.09 4.68
CA LEU A 48 -5.15 19.02 3.78
C LEU A 48 -5.36 20.38 4.43
N ARG A 49 -5.54 20.44 5.75
CA ARG A 49 -5.61 21.70 6.50
C ARG A 49 -4.30 22.47 6.44
N GLU A 50 -3.17 21.78 6.52
CA GLU A 50 -1.83 22.38 6.39
C GLU A 50 -1.60 22.94 4.98
N ASP A 51 -2.01 22.19 3.94
CA ASP A 51 -1.96 22.61 2.54
C ASP A 51 -2.86 23.84 2.27
N LEU A 52 -4.07 23.88 2.84
CA LEU A 52 -5.01 25.00 2.71
C LEU A 52 -4.58 26.25 3.49
N ASN A 53 -3.91 26.09 4.64
CA ASN A 53 -3.44 27.20 5.47
C ASN A 53 -2.11 27.79 4.99
N GLY A 54 -1.58 27.34 3.85
CA GLY A 54 -0.39 27.91 3.23
C GLY A 54 0.88 27.73 4.06
N ARG A 55 0.93 26.74 4.98
CA ARG A 55 2.16 26.42 5.68
C ARG A 55 2.96 25.49 4.77
N THR A 56 3.95 26.09 4.11
CA THR A 56 4.98 25.42 3.34
C THR A 56 5.45 24.15 4.05
N PRO A 57 5.43 22.96 3.40
CA PRO A 57 6.38 21.94 3.78
C PRO A 57 7.77 22.56 3.63
N ILE A 58 8.62 22.23 4.60
CA ILE A 58 9.99 22.69 4.76
C ILE A 58 10.70 22.81 3.39
N ALA A 59 11.35 23.96 3.21
CA ALA A 59 12.09 24.36 2.02
C ALA A 59 12.84 23.21 1.32
N GLY A 60 12.64 23.12 0.01
CA GLY A 60 13.40 22.24 -0.87
C GLY A 60 13.07 22.48 -2.32
N GLY A 61 13.66 23.53 -2.89
CA GLY A 61 14.04 23.60 -4.31
C GLY A 61 12.90 23.67 -5.32
N GLU A 62 12.78 24.84 -5.93
CA GLU A 62 12.23 25.02 -7.27
C GLU A 62 12.86 23.97 -8.19
N ASN A 63 12.08 23.02 -8.72
CA ASN A 63 12.56 22.27 -9.88
C ASN A 63 11.41 21.85 -10.80
N ASP A 64 11.69 22.10 -12.07
CA ASP A 64 10.85 22.01 -13.24
C ASP A 64 10.19 20.64 -13.39
N LEU A 65 8.86 20.59 -13.23
CA LEU A 65 8.01 19.40 -13.35
C LEU A 65 7.84 18.86 -14.79
N ALA A 66 8.78 19.18 -15.69
CA ALA A 66 8.74 18.76 -17.10
C ALA A 66 9.99 17.98 -17.57
N GLY A 67 10.99 17.77 -16.69
CA GLY A 67 12.30 17.20 -17.09
C GLY A 67 12.63 15.77 -16.63
N GLU A 68 11.98 15.21 -15.60
CA GLU A 68 12.46 13.98 -14.95
C GLU A 68 11.60 12.75 -15.24
N LEU A 69 11.48 12.38 -16.52
CA LEU A 69 11.18 10.99 -16.92
C LEU A 69 12.46 10.22 -17.26
N SER A 70 13.58 10.57 -16.66
CA SER A 70 14.83 9.85 -16.85
C SER A 70 15.68 9.91 -15.60
N GLN A 71 16.08 8.71 -15.17
CA GLN A 71 17.10 8.38 -14.19
C GLN A 71 16.70 8.32 -12.71
N ASP A 72 17.13 7.20 -12.13
CA ASP A 72 17.29 6.90 -10.72
C ASP A 72 16.02 6.57 -9.92
N ALA A 73 15.35 5.49 -10.33
CA ALA A 73 14.68 4.60 -9.37
C ALA A 73 15.63 3.57 -8.74
N ASP A 74 16.94 3.88 -8.67
CA ASP A 74 17.93 3.16 -7.86
C ASP A 74 18.28 4.07 -6.66
N THR A 75 17.33 4.25 -5.75
CA THR A 75 17.63 4.83 -4.43
C THR A 75 17.12 3.89 -3.37
N GLN A 76 18.13 3.26 -2.78
CA GLN A 76 18.10 2.28 -1.72
C GLN A 76 17.35 2.78 -0.48
N HIS A 77 16.16 2.23 -0.26
CA HIS A 77 15.67 1.97 1.09
C HIS A 77 15.43 0.47 1.27
N GLY A 78 16.49 -0.29 0.98
CA GLY A 78 16.59 -1.69 1.35
C GLY A 78 16.81 -1.80 2.86
N ILE A 79 15.76 -2.19 3.59
CA ILE A 79 15.97 -2.95 4.83
C ILE A 79 16.89 -4.13 4.44
N PRO A 80 18.01 -4.37 5.15
CA PRO A 80 19.05 -5.28 4.69
C PRO A 80 18.47 -6.65 4.31
N GLU A 81 18.64 -7.03 3.04
CA GLU A 81 18.27 -8.35 2.52
C GLU A 81 19.28 -9.45 2.95
N GLU A 82 20.26 -9.11 3.80
CA GLU A 82 21.38 -9.95 4.24
C GLU A 82 21.02 -11.23 5.03
N GLY A 83 19.74 -11.51 5.26
CA GLY A 83 19.28 -12.76 5.89
C GLY A 83 18.16 -13.49 5.15
N GLN A 84 17.79 -13.04 3.95
CA GLN A 84 16.57 -13.49 3.25
C GLN A 84 16.86 -14.51 2.14
N ASN A 85 18.12 -14.61 1.70
CA ASN A 85 18.59 -15.63 0.76
C ASN A 85 18.44 -17.04 1.36
N GLY A 86 17.31 -17.69 1.05
CA GLY A 86 17.03 -19.08 1.44
C GLY A 86 15.68 -19.31 2.14
N MET A 87 14.90 -18.27 2.43
CA MET A 87 13.55 -18.47 2.98
C MET A 87 12.55 -18.90 1.90
N SER A 88 11.67 -19.85 2.23
CA SER A 88 10.53 -20.17 1.37
C SER A 88 9.58 -18.98 1.28
N PHE A 89 8.92 -18.82 0.13
CA PHE A 89 7.97 -17.71 -0.12
C PHE A 89 7.01 -17.43 1.05
N ASN A 90 6.40 -18.48 1.61
CA ASN A 90 5.40 -18.33 2.66
C ASN A 90 6.02 -17.82 3.99
N ARG A 91 7.28 -18.21 4.27
CA ARG A 91 8.03 -17.72 5.43
C ARG A 91 8.47 -16.27 5.23
N LEU A 92 8.95 -15.93 4.03
CA LEU A 92 9.30 -14.56 3.67
C LEU A 92 8.09 -13.62 3.74
N LEU A 93 6.96 -14.04 3.17
CA LEU A 93 5.69 -13.32 3.20
C LEU A 93 5.26 -13.03 4.64
N ARG A 94 5.21 -14.07 5.49
CA ARG A 94 4.82 -13.92 6.89
C ARG A 94 5.76 -13.01 7.67
N HIS A 95 7.07 -13.17 7.47
CA HIS A 95 8.07 -12.34 8.14
C HIS A 95 7.92 -10.86 7.77
N ARG A 96 7.72 -10.55 6.49
CA ARG A 96 7.53 -9.16 6.03
C ARG A 96 6.18 -8.59 6.49
N MET A 97 5.11 -9.40 6.54
CA MET A 97 3.85 -8.98 7.14
C MET A 97 4.01 -8.59 8.61
N GLU A 98 4.76 -9.39 9.39
CA GLU A 98 5.05 -9.11 10.79
C GLU A 98 5.89 -7.82 10.97
N GLN A 99 6.95 -7.65 10.17
CA GLN A 99 7.77 -6.42 10.18
C GLN A 99 6.98 -5.15 9.84
N ARG A 100 5.98 -5.26 8.97
CA ARG A 100 5.13 -4.15 8.53
C ARG A 100 3.85 -4.00 9.36
N HIS A 101 3.67 -4.84 10.38
CA HIS A 101 2.44 -4.91 11.19
C HIS A 101 1.16 -5.10 10.36
N LEU A 102 1.25 -5.83 9.26
CA LEU A 102 0.14 -6.16 8.37
C LEU A 102 -0.58 -7.41 8.86
N SER A 103 -1.90 -7.32 9.00
CA SER A 103 -2.76 -8.48 9.25
C SER A 103 -3.13 -9.20 7.94
N ASP A 104 -3.60 -10.45 8.05
CA ASP A 104 -4.16 -11.17 6.90
C ASP A 104 -5.28 -10.39 6.21
N TYR A 105 -6.04 -9.60 6.97
CA TYR A 105 -7.09 -8.74 6.44
C TYR A 105 -6.52 -7.60 5.59
N ASP A 106 -5.47 -6.93 6.06
CA ASP A 106 -4.84 -5.82 5.33
C ASP A 106 -4.30 -6.32 3.97
N VAL A 107 -3.65 -7.48 3.96
CA VAL A 107 -3.16 -8.12 2.73
C VAL A 107 -4.31 -8.58 1.83
N ALA A 108 -5.39 -9.14 2.40
CA ALA A 108 -6.54 -9.60 1.63
C ALA A 108 -7.22 -8.44 0.89
N VAL A 109 -7.36 -7.28 1.53
CA VAL A 109 -7.89 -6.07 0.93
C VAL A 109 -6.98 -5.57 -0.19
N SER A 110 -5.66 -5.52 0.03
CA SER A 110 -4.71 -5.07 -0.99
C SER A 110 -4.66 -5.97 -2.23
N LEU A 111 -4.81 -7.28 -2.05
CA LEU A 111 -4.83 -8.27 -3.15
C LEU A 111 -6.22 -8.48 -3.75
N GLY A 112 -7.26 -7.81 -3.25
CA GLY A 112 -8.65 -8.02 -3.68
C GLY A 112 -9.11 -9.48 -3.53
N CYS A 113 -8.68 -10.18 -2.48
CA CYS A 113 -8.92 -11.61 -2.30
C CYS A 113 -9.50 -11.96 -0.91
N THR A 114 -9.78 -13.24 -0.68
CA THR A 114 -10.31 -13.69 0.62
C THR A 114 -9.20 -13.81 1.66
N ILE A 115 -9.52 -13.59 2.94
CA ILE A 115 -8.58 -13.83 4.05
C ILE A 115 -8.03 -15.26 4.02
N GLN A 116 -8.88 -16.24 3.64
CA GLN A 116 -8.45 -17.62 3.49
C GLN A 116 -7.38 -17.78 2.41
N ARG A 117 -7.50 -17.05 1.29
CA ARG A 117 -6.48 -17.03 0.23
C ARG A 117 -5.12 -16.57 0.75
N VAL A 118 -5.10 -15.55 1.61
CA VAL A 118 -3.88 -15.05 2.25
C VAL A 118 -3.30 -16.10 3.20
N ARG A 119 -4.14 -16.74 4.02
CA ARG A 119 -3.69 -17.84 4.89
C ARG A 119 -3.10 -19.00 4.09
N ASP A 120 -3.72 -19.35 2.96
CA ASP A 120 -3.20 -20.43 2.10
C ASP A 120 -1.83 -20.06 1.51
N LEU A 121 -1.57 -18.77 1.26
CA LEU A 121 -0.25 -18.27 0.82
C LEU A 121 0.77 -18.27 1.97
N THR A 122 0.41 -17.80 3.17
CA THR A 122 1.32 -17.71 4.34
C THR A 122 1.61 -19.08 4.98
N THR A 123 0.70 -20.04 4.85
CA THR A 123 0.92 -21.44 5.25
C THR A 123 1.56 -22.27 4.14
N GLY A 124 1.60 -21.73 2.91
CA GLY A 124 2.13 -22.44 1.75
C GLY A 124 1.23 -23.58 1.27
N VAL A 125 -0.07 -23.57 1.55
CA VAL A 125 -1.02 -24.49 0.93
C VAL A 125 -1.17 -24.20 -0.56
N ARG A 126 -1.04 -22.93 -0.97
CA ARG A 126 -1.15 -22.52 -2.38
C ARG A 126 0.05 -21.71 -2.83
N ALA A 127 0.38 -21.79 -4.11
CA ALA A 127 1.38 -20.90 -4.71
C ALA A 127 0.79 -19.52 -5.04
N PRO A 128 1.62 -18.47 -4.98
CA PRO A 128 1.28 -17.17 -5.53
C PRO A 128 1.26 -17.21 -7.07
N THR A 129 0.60 -16.23 -7.67
CA THR A 129 0.69 -15.98 -9.13
C THR A 129 1.68 -14.85 -9.37
N ALA A 130 2.13 -14.67 -10.62
CA ALA A 130 3.00 -13.55 -10.97
C ALA A 130 2.41 -12.17 -10.58
N LEU A 131 1.09 -12.00 -10.77
CA LEU A 131 0.37 -10.80 -10.36
C LEU A 131 0.43 -10.60 -8.83
N HIS A 132 0.14 -11.63 -8.05
CA HIS A 132 0.22 -11.55 -6.59
C HIS A 132 1.65 -11.23 -6.12
N ILE A 133 2.69 -11.73 -6.80
CA ILE A 133 4.08 -11.44 -6.45
C ILE A 133 4.37 -9.95 -6.62
N ALA A 134 3.91 -9.33 -7.71
CA ALA A 134 4.08 -7.90 -7.93
C ALA A 134 3.33 -7.05 -6.89
N GLU A 135 2.07 -7.38 -6.59
CA GLU A 135 1.26 -6.67 -5.60
C GLU A 135 1.82 -6.82 -4.18
N LEU A 136 2.28 -8.02 -3.82
CA LEU A 136 2.93 -8.28 -2.54
C LEU A 136 4.29 -7.58 -2.43
N ALA A 137 5.07 -7.50 -3.50
CA ALA A 137 6.35 -6.80 -3.50
C ALA A 137 6.17 -5.32 -3.13
N LEU A 138 5.17 -4.67 -3.75
CA LEU A 138 4.78 -3.29 -3.45
C LEU A 138 4.30 -3.14 -2.00
N LEU A 139 3.38 -4.00 -1.55
CA LEU A 139 2.80 -3.93 -0.21
C LEU A 139 3.84 -4.13 0.90
N LEU A 140 4.79 -5.05 0.68
CA LEU A 140 5.79 -5.43 1.67
C LEU A 140 7.02 -4.51 1.63
N GLY A 141 7.21 -3.74 0.55
CA GLY A 141 8.41 -2.95 0.32
C GLY A 141 9.64 -3.82 0.05
N VAL A 142 9.49 -4.82 -0.82
CA VAL A 142 10.56 -5.72 -1.26
C VAL A 142 10.68 -5.73 -2.77
N THR A 143 11.82 -6.15 -3.29
CA THR A 143 11.98 -6.31 -4.74
C THR A 143 11.11 -7.48 -5.22
N GLN A 144 10.50 -7.31 -6.39
CA GLN A 144 9.75 -8.38 -7.03
C GLN A 144 10.63 -9.62 -7.26
N GLU A 145 11.92 -9.41 -7.54
CA GLU A 145 12.92 -10.46 -7.75
C GLU A 145 13.15 -11.32 -6.49
N SER A 146 13.31 -10.70 -5.32
CA SER A 146 13.47 -11.39 -4.03
C SER A 146 12.27 -12.29 -3.75
N LEU A 147 11.06 -11.76 -3.96
CA LEU A 147 9.82 -12.49 -3.73
C LEU A 147 9.58 -13.61 -4.79
N ALA A 148 9.93 -13.34 -6.06
CA ALA A 148 9.83 -14.30 -7.15
C ALA A 148 10.80 -15.48 -6.97
N THR A 149 12.04 -15.21 -6.55
CA THR A 149 13.05 -16.24 -6.27
C THR A 149 12.58 -17.18 -5.17
N ALA A 150 11.95 -16.66 -4.11
CA ALA A 150 11.38 -17.46 -3.04
C ALA A 150 10.14 -18.28 -3.46
N ALA A 151 9.41 -17.82 -4.49
CA ALA A 151 8.20 -18.47 -5.01
C ALA A 151 8.48 -19.53 -6.08
N LYS A 152 9.58 -19.37 -6.83
CA LYS A 152 10.01 -20.23 -7.94
C LYS A 152 9.93 -21.74 -7.66
N PRO A 153 10.51 -22.29 -6.57
CA PRO A 153 10.46 -23.74 -6.32
C PRO A 153 9.03 -24.29 -6.17
N LYS A 154 8.09 -23.45 -5.73
CA LYS A 154 6.69 -23.86 -5.53
C LYS A 154 5.85 -23.73 -6.80
N MET A 155 6.13 -22.71 -7.61
CA MET A 155 5.52 -22.56 -8.93
C MET A 155 5.98 -23.67 -9.88
N ASP A 156 7.26 -24.03 -9.85
CA ASP A 156 7.82 -25.11 -10.67
C ASP A 156 7.28 -26.48 -10.27
N SER A 157 7.10 -26.73 -8.97
CA SER A 157 6.47 -27.96 -8.46
C SER A 157 5.02 -28.13 -8.94
N LEU A 158 4.24 -27.05 -8.98
CA LEU A 158 2.87 -27.06 -9.51
C LEU A 158 2.83 -27.16 -11.04
N ALA A 159 3.77 -26.54 -11.75
CA ALA A 159 3.90 -26.66 -13.21
C ALA A 159 4.30 -28.07 -13.65
N ALA A 160 5.12 -28.78 -12.86
CA ALA A 160 5.51 -30.16 -13.11
C ALA A 160 4.41 -31.20 -12.79
N THR A 161 3.29 -30.77 -12.20
CA THR A 161 2.15 -31.65 -11.83
C THR A 161 0.97 -31.51 -12.81
N VAL A 162 1.13 -30.76 -13.90
CA VAL A 162 0.16 -30.59 -15.01
C VAL A 162 0.68 -31.29 -16.25
#